data_AF-A0A951CRN0-F1
#
_entry.id   AF-A0A951CRN0-F1
#
_cell.length_a   1.000
_cell.length_b   1.000
_cell.length_c   1.000
_cell.angle_alpha   90.00
_cell.angle_beta   90.00
_cell.angle_gamma   90.00
#
_symmetry.space_group_name_H-M   'P 1'
#
loop_
_entity.id
_entity.type
_entity.pdbx_description
1 polymer ?
#
loop_
_entity_poly.entity_id
_entity_poly.type
_entity_poly.pdbx_seq_one_letter_code
_entity_poly.pdbx_strand_id
1 'polypeptide(L)' 'MVEKDGWKQVRQTGSHRQFHHPYKSGTVTIAGHPSTDLPPGTLKNILRQAGIEK' A
#
# COMPACT_ATOMS: atom_id res chain seq x y z
N MET A 1 -3.70 7.90 -1.06
CA MET A 1 -2.44 7.30 -0.55
C MET A 1 -2.78 6.55 0.72
N VAL A 2 -2.42 5.27 0.82
CA VAL A 2 -2.91 4.34 1.87
C VAL A 2 -2.56 4.80 3.29
N GLU A 3 -1.46 5.53 3.46
CA GLU A 3 -1.02 6.07 4.75
C GLU A 3 -2.05 7.05 5.35
N LYS A 4 -2.79 7.77 4.50
CA LYS A 4 -3.88 8.65 4.94
C LYS A 4 -5.13 7.90 5.41
N ASP A 5 -5.30 6.65 4.95
CA ASP A 5 -6.41 5.77 5.35
C ASP A 5 -6.09 5.03 6.66
N GLY A 6 -4.91 5.24 7.26
CA GLY A 6 -4.50 4.61 8.52
C GLY A 6 -3.65 3.36 8.35
N TRP A 7 -3.23 3.04 7.12
CA TRP A 7 -2.29 1.95 6.86
C TRP A 7 -0.90 2.31 7.36
N LYS A 8 -0.30 1.43 8.16
CA LYS A 8 1.04 1.62 8.71
C LYS A 8 2.02 0.64 8.08
N GLN A 9 3.18 1.13 7.68
CA GLN A 9 4.25 0.26 7.19
C GLN A 9 4.73 -0.63 8.34
N VAL A 10 4.62 -1.94 8.17
CA VAL A 10 5.06 -2.94 9.18
C VAL A 10 6.38 -3.59 8.80
N ARG A 11 6.65 -3.71 7.50
CA ARG A 11 7.85 -4.37 7.00
C ARG A 11 8.29 -3.75 5.69
N GLN A 12 9.58 -3.72 5.46
CA GLN A 12 10.14 -3.37 4.17
C GLN A 12 11.25 -4.35 3.83
N THR A 13 11.20 -4.89 2.62
CA THR A 13 12.23 -5.77 2.06
C THR A 13 12.64 -5.20 0.71
N GLY A 14 13.80 -4.55 0.65
CA GLY A 14 14.27 -3.83 -0.54
C GLY A 14 13.26 -2.76 -0.96
N SER A 15 12.81 -2.84 -2.23
CA SER A 15 11.80 -1.92 -2.78
C SER A 15 10.36 -2.29 -2.40
N HIS A 16 10.11 -3.42 -1.74
CA HIS A 16 8.77 -3.83 -1.35
C HIS A 16 8.44 -3.39 0.08
N ARG A 17 7.42 -2.55 0.23
CA ARG A 17 6.91 -2.06 1.51
C ARG A 17 5.58 -2.72 1.81
N GLN A 18 5.47 -3.40 2.94
CA GLN A 18 4.25 -4.00 3.42
C GLN A 18 3.59 -3.10 4.45
N PHE A 19 2.29 -2.87 4.25
CA PHE A 19 1.45 -2.05 5.08
C PHE A 19 0.36 -2.90 5.71
N HIS A 20 0.10 -2.65 6.99
CA HIS A 20 -0.96 -3.28 7.75
C HIS A 20 -1.91 -2.22 8.29
N HIS A 21 -3.20 -2.55 8.33
CA HIS A 21 -4.21 -1.67 8.91
C HIS A 21 -4.72 -2.26 10.24
N PRO A 22 -4.83 -1.46 11.31
CA PRO A 22 -5.27 -1.97 12.62
C PRO A 22 -6.73 -2.46 12.62
N TYR A 23 -7.58 -1.92 11.75
CA TYR A 23 -9.01 -2.24 11.68
C TYR A 23 -9.44 -3.05 10.44
N LYS A 24 -8.61 -3.09 9.39
CA LYS A 24 -8.94 -3.74 8.12
C LYS A 24 -8.05 -4.97 8.02
N SER A 25 -8.66 -6.14 7.97
CA SER A 25 -7.90 -7.39 7.79
C SER A 25 -7.31 -7.44 6.39
N GLY A 26 -5.99 -7.43 6.30
CA GLY A 26 -5.25 -7.50 5.04
C GLY A 26 -3.86 -6.90 5.16
N THR A 27 -2.95 -7.32 4.28
CA THR A 27 -1.63 -6.70 4.13
C THR A 27 -1.53 -6.16 2.71
N VAL A 28 -1.21 -4.87 2.60
CA VAL A 28 -1.03 -4.19 1.31
C VAL A 28 0.45 -4.11 1.02
N THR A 29 0.88 -4.62 -0.13
CA THR A 29 2.28 -4.55 -0.55
C THR A 29 2.42 -3.50 -1.63
N ILE A 30 3.24 -2.49 -1.36
CA ILE A 30 3.60 -1.45 -2.32
C ILE A 30 5.03 -1.73 -2.80
N ALA A 31 5.15 -2.06 -4.08
CA ALA A 31 6.43 -2.23 -4.76
C ALA A 31 6.92 -0.88 -5.29
N GLY A 32 8.03 -0.37 -4.78
CA GLY A 32 8.66 0.86 -5.24
C GLY A 32 9.23 1.70 -4.10
N HIS A 33 10.23 2.52 -4.44
CA HIS A 33 10.78 3.50 -3.50
C HIS A 33 9.79 4.65 -3.26
N PRO A 34 9.85 5.34 -2.11
CA PRO A 34 8.95 6.46 -1.79
C PRO A 34 8.97 7.59 -2.83
N SER A 35 10.06 7.73 -3.59
CA SER A 35 10.20 8.73 -4.66
C SER A 35 9.96 8.19 -6.07
N THR A 36 9.56 6.92 -6.21
CA THR A 36 9.23 6.33 -7.51
C THR A 36 7.74 6.48 -7.76
N ASP A 37 7.39 7.10 -8.89
CA ASP A 37 6.02 7.19 -9.35
C ASP A 37 5.49 5.79 -9.64
N LEU A 38 4.42 5.39 -8.93
CA LEU A 38 3.78 4.11 -9.14
C LEU A 38 2.90 4.22 -10.38
N PRO A 39 3.02 3.30 -11.36
CA PRO A 39 2.14 3.33 -12.51
C PRO A 39 0.68 3.26 -12.03
N PRO A 40 -0.24 4.00 -12.67
CA PRO A 40 -1.61 4.19 -12.18
C PRO A 40 -2.37 2.86 -12.01
N GLY A 41 -2.05 1.84 -12.82
CA GLY A 41 -2.61 0.50 -12.66
C GLY A 41 -2.18 -0.18 -11.35
N THR A 42 -0.91 -0.01 -10.95
CA THR A 42 -0.39 -0.52 -9.67
C THR A 42 -1.00 0.24 -8.51
N LEU A 43 -1.11 1.57 -8.61
CA LEU A 43 -1.78 2.37 -7.58
C LEU A 43 -3.23 1.93 -7.38
N LYS A 44 -3.97 1.73 -8.47
CA LYS A 44 -5.36 1.26 -8.42
C LYS A 44 -5.48 -0.13 -7.81
N ASN A 45 -4.56 -1.05 -8.14
CA ASN A 45 -4.54 -2.38 -7.55
C ASN A 45 -4.27 -2.31 -6.04
N ILE A 46 -3.31 -1.49 -5.61
CA ILE A 46 -3.00 -1.23 -4.20
C ILE A 46 -4.22 -0.65 -3.47
N LEU A 47 -4.91 0.33 -4.06
CA LEU A 47 -6.12 0.93 -3.47
C LEU A 47 -7.26 -0.08 -3.37
N ARG A 48 -7.40 -0.97 -4.36
CA ARG A 48 -8.38 -2.06 -4.34
C ARG A 48 -8.04 -3.10 -3.27
N GLN A 49 -6.77 -3.49 -3.14
CA GLN A 49 -6.30 -4.38 -2.07
C GLN A 49 -6.46 -3.74 -0.68
N ALA A 50 -6.29 -2.43 -0.57
CA ALA A 50 -6.51 -1.66 0.65
C ALA A 50 -8.00 -1.43 0.96
N GLY A 51 -8.91 -1.79 0.05
CA GLY A 51 -10.35 -1.54 0.18
C GLY A 51 -10.69 -0.04 0.25
N ILE A 52 -9.89 0.80 -0.39
CA ILE A 52 -10.07 2.27 -0.44
C ILE A 52 -10.84 2.69 -1.70
N GLU A 53 -10.68 1.95 -2.79
CA GLU A 53 -11.34 2.23 -4.06
C GLU A 53 -12.01 0.94 -4.59
N LYS A 54 -13.24 1.07 -5.12
CA LYS A 54 -14.06 -0.02 -5.64
C LYS A 54 -13.96 -0.11 -7.16
#